data_AF-A0A5Q4GLD4-F1
#
_entry.id   AF-A0A5Q4GLD4-F1
#
_cell.length_a   1.000
_cell.length_b   1.000
_cell.length_c   1.000
_cell.angle_alpha   90.00
_cell.angle_beta   90.00
_cell.angle_gamma   90.00
#
_symmetry.space_group_name_H-M   'P 1'
#
loop_
_entity.id
_entity.type
_entity.pdbx_description
1 polymer ?
#
loop_
_entity_poly.entity_id
_entity_poly.type
_entity_poly.pdbx_seq_one_letter_code
_entity_poly.pdbx_strand_id
1 'polypeptide(L)'
;LNLPGYEWLRDLLLDEEGQEKLAAVGRLQPVAEELGISLTHMAIAWCLRNPNVSTVILGASRLSQLKHNLAALDAVPKLSDEVMARIDRILGNRPADPERFGQ
;
A
#
# COMPACT_ATOMS: atom_id res chain seq x y z
N LEU A 1 10.74 -2.50 -18.92
CA LEU A 1 10.17 -1.14 -18.88
C LEU A 1 10.68 -0.32 -20.07
N ASN A 2 10.37 -0.70 -21.32
CA ASN A 2 10.85 0.03 -22.50
C ASN A 2 9.68 0.32 -23.46
N LEU A 3 8.77 1.19 -23.01
CA LEU A 3 7.63 1.67 -23.78
C LEU A 3 7.95 3.11 -24.22
N PRO A 4 7.95 3.41 -25.54
CA PRO A 4 8.22 4.77 -26.03
C PRO A 4 7.25 5.79 -25.42
N GLY A 5 7.77 6.89 -24.85
CA GLY A 5 6.99 7.94 -24.18
C GLY A 5 6.71 7.70 -22.70
N TYR A 6 7.17 6.58 -22.13
CA TYR A 6 7.05 6.23 -20.70
C TYR A 6 8.42 6.10 -20.02
N GLU A 7 9.45 6.76 -20.56
CA GLU A 7 10.80 6.79 -19.99
C GLU A 7 10.78 7.31 -18.55
N TRP A 8 9.93 8.32 -18.27
CA TRP A 8 9.71 8.84 -16.92
C TRP A 8 9.30 7.77 -15.89
N LEU A 9 8.54 6.74 -16.30
CA LEU A 9 8.09 5.68 -15.40
C LEU A 9 9.25 4.73 -15.07
N ARG A 10 10.13 4.51 -16.04
CA ARG A 10 11.36 3.77 -15.79
C ARG A 10 12.22 4.54 -14.80
N ASP A 11 12.45 5.83 -15.05
CA ASP A 11 13.34 6.63 -14.22
C ASP A 11 12.80 6.73 -12.79
N LEU A 12 11.49 6.93 -12.62
CA LEU A 12 10.80 6.91 -11.32
C LEU A 12 10.95 5.59 -10.54
N LEU A 13 11.17 4.47 -11.23
CA LEU A 13 11.33 3.15 -10.60
C LEU A 13 12.80 2.76 -10.42
N LEU A 14 13.69 3.28 -11.28
CA LEU A 14 15.10 2.87 -11.33
C LEU A 14 16.04 3.88 -10.68
N ASP A 15 15.57 5.07 -10.32
CA ASP A 15 16.31 5.98 -9.46
C ASP A 15 16.46 5.42 -8.03
N GLU A 16 17.31 6.07 -7.25
CA GLU A 16 17.64 5.62 -5.88
C GLU A 16 16.39 5.51 -5.00
N GLU A 17 15.51 6.51 -5.06
CA GLU A 17 14.27 6.57 -4.29
C GLU A 17 13.28 5.46 -4.71
N GLY A 18 13.15 5.20 -6.01
CA GLY A 18 12.33 4.13 -6.57
C GLY A 18 12.82 2.75 -6.14
N GLN A 19 14.13 2.52 -6.15
CA GLN A 19 14.74 1.28 -5.65
C GLN A 19 14.50 1.09 -4.15
N GLU A 20 14.58 2.14 -3.34
CA GLU A 20 14.26 2.09 -1.92
C GLU A 20 12.78 1.74 -1.67
N LYS A 21 11.87 2.34 -2.43
CA LYS A 21 10.43 2.02 -2.38
C LYS A 21 10.17 0.56 -2.76
N LEU A 22 10.80 0.06 -3.83
CA LEU A 22 10.69 -1.35 -4.23
C LEU A 22 11.24 -2.30 -3.15
N ALA A 23 12.35 -1.93 -2.51
CA ALA A 23 12.88 -2.69 -1.38
C ALA A 23 11.92 -2.67 -0.17
N ALA A 24 11.25 -1.55 0.12
CA ALA A 24 10.22 -1.47 1.16
C ALA A 24 9.02 -2.38 0.85
N VAL A 25 8.56 -2.40 -0.40
CA VAL A 25 7.52 -3.33 -0.87
C VAL A 25 7.96 -4.77 -0.67
N GLY A 26 9.22 -5.11 -0.98
CA GLY A 26 9.79 -6.43 -0.70
C GLY A 26 9.80 -6.79 0.79
N ARG A 27 10.05 -5.82 1.68
CA ARG A 27 9.99 -6.03 3.14
C ARG A 27 8.55 -6.19 3.67
N LEU A 28 7.55 -5.64 2.97
CA LEU A 28 6.14 -5.81 3.32
C LEU A 28 5.60 -7.19 2.92
N GLN A 29 6.17 -7.82 1.90
CA GLN A 29 5.71 -9.12 1.39
C GLN A 29 5.64 -10.22 2.47
N PRO A 30 6.67 -10.44 3.32
CA PRO A 30 6.58 -11.40 4.42
C PRO A 30 5.46 -11.10 5.43
N VAL A 31 5.16 -9.83 5.68
CA VAL A 31 4.06 -9.42 6.58
C VAL A 31 2.71 -9.88 6.02
N ALA A 32 2.49 -9.70 4.71
CA ALA A 32 1.28 -10.15 4.05
C ALA A 32 1.15 -11.69 4.09
N GLU A 33 2.27 -12.40 3.87
CA GLU A 33 2.34 -13.86 3.90
C GLU A 33 2.01 -14.42 5.29
N GLU A 34 2.56 -13.84 6.35
CA GLU A 34 2.25 -14.21 7.74
C GLU A 34 0.76 -14.05 8.07
N LEU A 35 0.09 -13.06 7.48
CA LEU A 35 -1.35 -12.82 7.65
C LEU A 35 -2.22 -13.67 6.70
N GLY A 36 -1.60 -14.43 5.81
CA GLY A 36 -2.29 -15.24 4.79
C GLY A 36 -3.14 -14.38 3.85
N ILE A 37 -2.61 -13.23 3.41
CA ILE A 37 -3.27 -12.33 2.45
C ILE A 37 -2.30 -11.93 1.34
N SER A 38 -2.82 -11.48 0.20
CA SER A 38 -1.96 -10.90 -0.83
C SER A 38 -1.45 -9.52 -0.39
N LEU A 39 -0.24 -9.14 -0.82
CA LEU A 39 0.30 -7.79 -0.59
C LEU A 39 -0.64 -6.70 -1.13
N THR A 40 -1.29 -6.96 -2.27
CA THR A 40 -2.29 -6.03 -2.84
C THR A 40 -3.54 -5.89 -1.97
N HIS A 41 -3.98 -6.97 -1.31
CA HIS A 41 -5.08 -6.90 -0.34
C HIS A 41 -4.66 -6.13 0.90
N MET A 42 -3.44 -6.36 1.39
CA MET A 42 -2.89 -5.61 2.52
C MET A 42 -2.85 -4.11 2.22
N ALA A 43 -2.44 -3.70 1.01
CA ALA A 43 -2.40 -2.29 0.63
C ALA A 43 -3.80 -1.64 0.60
N ILE A 44 -4.79 -2.31 0.01
CA ILE A 44 -6.19 -1.81 -0.01
C ILE A 44 -6.76 -1.76 1.40
N ALA A 45 -6.57 -2.83 2.18
CA ALA A 45 -7.03 -2.91 3.56
C ALA A 45 -6.38 -1.84 4.45
N TRP A 46 -5.10 -1.53 4.24
CA TRP A 46 -4.38 -0.47 4.94
C TRP A 46 -5.06 0.90 4.73
N CYS A 47 -5.46 1.22 3.50
CA CYS A 47 -6.22 2.44 3.22
C CYS A 47 -7.56 2.47 3.97
N LEU A 48 -8.27 1.34 4.01
CA LEU A 48 -9.58 1.22 4.70
C LEU A 48 -9.47 1.24 6.23
N ARG A 49 -8.31 0.94 6.80
CA ARG A 49 -8.09 0.97 8.26
C ARG A 49 -8.01 2.38 8.83
N ASN A 50 -7.78 3.39 8.01
CA ASN A 50 -7.79 4.77 8.45
C ASN A 50 -9.26 5.24 8.66
N PRO A 51 -9.69 5.59 9.89
CA PRO A 51 -11.06 6.01 10.16
C PRO A 51 -11.44 7.32 9.44
N ASN A 52 -10.48 8.08 8.95
CA ASN A 52 -10.70 9.30 8.17
C ASN A 52 -10.91 9.04 6.67
N VAL A 53 -10.80 7.78 6.22
CA VAL A 53 -11.02 7.39 4.83
C VAL A 53 -12.44 6.85 4.67
N SER A 54 -13.27 7.56 3.90
CA SER A 54 -14.63 7.09 3.61
C SER A 54 -14.70 6.10 2.44
N THR A 55 -13.84 6.28 1.44
CA THR A 55 -13.88 5.51 0.18
C THR A 55 -12.46 5.27 -0.35
N VAL A 56 -12.21 4.07 -0.86
CA VAL A 56 -10.99 3.73 -1.61
C VAL A 56 -11.35 3.50 -3.08
N ILE A 57 -10.75 4.27 -3.99
CA ILE A 57 -10.98 4.16 -5.43
C ILE A 57 -10.07 3.06 -5.99
N LEU A 58 -10.67 2.07 -6.66
CA LEU A 58 -9.95 0.91 -7.20
C LEU A 58 -9.80 1.00 -8.72
N GLY A 59 -8.59 0.71 -9.23
CA GLY A 59 -8.32 0.51 -10.65
C GLY A 59 -8.31 -0.97 -11.01
N ALA A 60 -8.94 -1.34 -12.12
CA ALA A 60 -8.91 -2.70 -12.68
C ALA A 60 -9.12 -2.65 -14.19
N SER A 61 -8.27 -3.34 -14.97
CA SER A 61 -8.42 -3.46 -16.42
C SER A 61 -9.23 -4.70 -16.84
N ARG A 62 -9.53 -5.59 -15.90
CA ARG A 62 -10.32 -6.81 -16.10
C ARG A 62 -11.19 -7.11 -14.88
N LEU A 63 -12.31 -7.80 -15.10
CA LEU A 63 -13.24 -8.16 -14.03
C LEU A 63 -12.61 -9.01 -12.92
N SER A 64 -11.67 -9.91 -13.26
CA SER A 64 -10.98 -10.74 -12.27
C SER A 64 -10.16 -9.89 -11.29
N GLN A 65 -9.54 -8.81 -11.76
CA GLN A 65 -8.80 -7.87 -10.89
C GLN A 65 -9.74 -7.11 -9.97
N LEU A 66 -10.90 -6.65 -10.47
CA LEU A 66 -11.90 -6.01 -9.63
C LEU A 66 -12.37 -6.96 -8.52
N LYS A 67 -12.74 -8.20 -8.88
CA LYS A 67 -13.14 -9.23 -7.91
C LYS A 67 -12.04 -9.50 -6.89
N HIS A 68 -10.79 -9.59 -7.35
CA HIS A 68 -9.64 -9.75 -6.48
C HIS A 68 -9.49 -8.56 -5.53
N ASN A 69 -9.55 -7.32 -6.01
CA ASN A 69 -9.44 -6.12 -5.17
C ASN A 69 -10.57 -6.04 -4.13
N LEU A 70 -11.80 -6.40 -4.48
CA LEU A 70 -12.94 -6.41 -3.56
C LEU A 70 -12.77 -7.40 -2.41
N ALA A 71 -12.08 -8.53 -2.64
CA ALA A 71 -11.77 -9.49 -1.59
C ALA A 71 -10.80 -8.95 -0.52
N ALA A 72 -10.19 -7.77 -0.73
CA ALA A 72 -9.37 -7.11 0.29
C ALA A 72 -10.15 -6.73 1.56
N LEU A 73 -11.49 -6.66 1.49
CA LEU A 73 -12.33 -6.40 2.67
C LEU A 73 -12.10 -7.45 3.78
N ASP A 74 -11.88 -8.72 3.41
CA ASP A 74 -11.62 -9.81 4.36
C ASP A 74 -10.25 -9.66 5.06
N ALA A 75 -9.36 -8.84 4.51
CA ALA A 75 -8.06 -8.54 5.11
C ALA A 75 -8.13 -7.42 6.17
N VAL A 76 -9.14 -6.53 6.13
CA VAL A 76 -9.25 -5.38 7.04
C VAL A 76 -9.15 -5.78 8.51
N PRO A 77 -9.86 -6.81 9.02
CA PRO A 77 -9.76 -7.22 10.42
C PRO A 77 -8.38 -7.77 10.81
N LYS A 78 -7.60 -8.28 9.83
CA LYS A 78 -6.28 -8.89 10.08
C LYS A 78 -5.17 -7.87 10.33
N LEU A 79 -5.37 -6.60 9.96
CA LEU A 79 -4.39 -5.53 10.17
C LEU A 79 -4.45 -4.99 11.60
N SER A 80 -4.07 -5.79 12.61
CA SER A 80 -4.03 -5.32 14.00
C SER A 80 -3.15 -4.07 14.17
N ASP A 81 -3.26 -3.37 15.30
CA ASP A 81 -2.44 -2.18 15.57
C ASP A 81 -0.93 -2.52 15.58
N GLU A 82 -0.58 -3.74 15.97
CA GLU A 82 0.79 -4.27 15.88
C GLU A 82 1.25 -4.43 14.42
N VAL A 83 0.40 -4.97 13.55
CA VAL A 83 0.68 -5.07 12.12
C VAL A 83 0.84 -3.67 11.51
N MET A 84 -0.05 -2.74 11.85
CA MET A 84 0.03 -1.35 11.38
C MET A 84 1.35 -0.69 11.83
N ALA A 85 1.76 -0.88 13.08
CA ALA A 85 3.05 -0.40 13.59
C ALA A 85 4.26 -1.06 12.90
N ARG A 86 4.14 -2.32 12.46
CA ARG A 86 5.18 -2.99 11.65
C ARG A 86 5.24 -2.42 10.24
N ILE A 87 4.10 -2.14 9.61
CA ILE A 87 4.03 -1.47 8.29
C ILE A 87 4.68 -0.08 8.37
N ASP A 88 4.33 0.72 9.38
CA ASP A 88 4.91 2.05 9.61
C ASP A 88 6.44 2.00 9.75
N ARG A 89 6.97 1.03 10.50
CA ARG A 89 8.43 0.84 10.66
C ARG A 89 9.13 0.46 9.35
N ILE A 90 8.48 -0.34 8.50
CA ILE A 90 9.05 -0.77 7.21
C ILE A 90 9.08 0.39 6.21
N LEU A 91 8.01 1.19 6.18
CA LEU A 91 7.87 2.31 5.25
C LEU A 91 8.66 3.54 5.69
N GLY A 92 8.79 3.78 7.01
CA GLY A 92 9.60 4.88 7.55
C GLY A 92 9.14 6.29 7.14
N ASN A 93 7.94 6.42 6.57
CA ASN A 93 7.43 7.65 5.96
C ASN A 93 6.15 8.15 6.63
N ARG A 94 5.90 7.74 7.89
CA ARG A 94 4.73 8.17 8.64
C ARG A 94 4.76 9.70 8.77
N PRO A 95 3.72 10.42 8.30
CA PRO A 95 3.68 11.86 8.39
C PRO A 95 3.58 12.32 9.84
N ALA A 96 4.03 13.54 10.11
CA ALA A 96 3.73 14.21 11.38
C ALA A 96 2.21 14.36 11.55
N ASP A 97 1.75 14.41 12.81
CA ASP A 97 0.35 14.65 13.08
C ASP A 97 -0.06 16.01 12.48
N PRO A 98 -1.23 16.09 11.81
CA PRO A 98 -1.66 17.33 11.17
C PRO A 98 -1.76 18.45 12.19
N GLU A 99 -1.16 19.60 11.90
CA GLU A 99 -1.30 20.80 12.70
C GLU A 99 -2.77 21.22 12.73
N ARG A 100 -3.36 21.23 13.93
CA ARG A 100 -4.71 21.73 14.13
C ARG A 100 -4.65 23.24 14.29
N PHE A 101 -4.92 23.97 13.22
CA PHE A 101 -5.06 25.42 13.30
C PHE A 101 -6.20 25.80 14.26
N GLY A 102 -5.88 26.51 15.35
CA GLY A 102 -6.86 27.03 16.31
C GLY A 102 -6.98 26.30 17.65
N GLN A 103 -6.01 25.45 18.01
CA GLN A 103 -5.76 25.04 19.40
C GLN A 103 -4.48 25.69 19.93
#